data_AF-A0A2T4I9R8-F1
#
_entry.id   AF-A0A2T4I9R8-F1
#
_cell.length_a   1.000
_cell.length_b   1.000
_cell.length_c   1.000
_cell.angle_alpha   90.00
_cell.angle_beta   90.00
_cell.angle_gamma   90.00
#
_symmetry.space_group_name_H-M   'P 1'
#
loop_
_entity.id
_entity.type
_entity.pdbx_description
1 polymer ?
#
loop_
_entity_poly.entity_id
_entity_poly.type
_entity_poly.pdbx_seq_one_letter_code
_entity_poly.pdbx_strand_id
1 'polypeptide(L)'
;MKKLLTILGSVGLVVTTSAAVIACGNKTQQKTPDKKDEKKDTEKGKKEEEKKDKDSEKEKSSEKEEKMNSMFPKQNLDLGAFFKYGNKNNSFSQLEIKKKIAELSNVHISTLTDLNITYEKDSGGGTVRSTKYSDTLKFKFSNTLDLGEFQKETKGTVPQAKVKKKLLETLKQSEKDLVEFKVKYEEKTGSGTVKSNKKMGTMSFKFTIK
;
A
#
# COMPACT_ATOMS: atom_id res chain seq x y z
N MET A 1 0.68 -25.30 49.77
CA MET A 1 0.21 -26.66 49.40
C MET A 1 0.13 -26.78 47.88
N LYS A 2 0.11 -28.02 47.35
CA LYS A 2 -0.22 -28.48 45.98
C LYS A 2 -0.11 -27.48 44.80
N LYS A 3 0.82 -27.78 43.87
CA LYS A 3 0.87 -27.25 42.50
C LYS A 3 -0.32 -27.75 41.67
N LEU A 4 -0.66 -27.07 40.57
CA LEU A 4 -0.83 -27.67 39.22
C LEU A 4 -1.05 -26.57 38.17
N LEU A 5 -0.47 -26.73 36.97
CA LEU A 5 -0.81 -25.94 35.79
C LEU A 5 -1.85 -26.71 34.97
N THR A 6 -2.93 -26.06 34.54
CA THR A 6 -3.87 -26.63 33.56
C THR A 6 -3.57 -26.05 32.18
N ILE A 7 -2.61 -26.67 31.48
CA ILE A 7 -2.45 -26.45 30.03
C ILE A 7 -3.35 -27.47 29.33
N LEU A 8 -4.52 -27.03 28.85
CA LEU A 8 -5.40 -27.86 28.04
C LEU A 8 -5.32 -27.39 26.57
N GLY A 9 -4.38 -27.99 25.84
CA GLY A 9 -4.17 -27.70 24.42
C GLY A 9 -5.29 -28.29 23.57
N SER A 10 -6.07 -27.43 22.92
CA SER A 10 -7.07 -27.83 21.93
C SER A 10 -6.40 -28.34 20.65
N VAL A 11 -6.27 -29.66 20.53
CA VAL A 11 -5.83 -30.33 19.28
C VAL A 11 -6.86 -30.08 18.18
N GLY A 12 -6.41 -29.68 16.99
CA GLY A 12 -7.29 -29.35 15.87
C GLY A 12 -7.83 -30.58 15.13
N LEU A 13 -9.12 -30.56 14.80
CA LEU A 13 -9.72 -31.49 13.84
C LEU A 13 -9.69 -30.89 12.43
N VAL A 14 -8.69 -31.27 11.64
CA VAL A 14 -8.67 -31.01 10.19
C VAL A 14 -9.39 -32.16 9.49
N VAL A 15 -10.63 -31.93 9.05
CA VAL A 15 -11.38 -32.91 8.26
C VAL A 15 -10.92 -32.83 6.80
N THR A 16 -10.11 -33.78 6.38
CA THR A 16 -9.74 -33.98 4.97
C THR A 16 -10.82 -34.79 4.24
N THR A 17 -11.34 -34.26 3.13
CA THR A 17 -11.92 -34.95 1.95
C THR A 17 -12.65 -33.91 1.09
N SER A 18 -12.83 -34.05 -0.23
CA SER A 18 -12.01 -34.70 -1.26
C SER A 18 -12.38 -34.04 -2.60
N ALA A 19 -11.47 -34.05 -3.59
CA ALA A 19 -11.76 -33.42 -4.87
C ALA A 19 -12.79 -34.20 -5.70
N ALA A 20 -13.70 -33.48 -6.37
CA ALA A 20 -14.51 -34.00 -7.46
C ALA A 20 -14.39 -33.03 -8.65
N VAL A 21 -13.65 -33.45 -9.68
CA VAL A 21 -13.55 -32.70 -10.95
C VAL A 21 -14.62 -33.25 -11.89
N ILE A 22 -15.50 -32.37 -12.40
CA ILE A 22 -16.36 -32.68 -13.54
C ILE A 22 -15.88 -31.83 -14.71
N ALA A 23 -15.42 -32.50 -15.76
CA ALA A 23 -14.97 -31.91 -17.02
C ALA A 23 -15.91 -32.31 -18.16
N CYS A 24 -15.76 -31.62 -19.30
CA CYS A 24 -16.43 -31.87 -20.59
C CYS A 24 -17.95 -31.60 -20.63
N GLY A 25 -18.40 -30.92 -21.68
CA GLY A 25 -19.85 -30.64 -21.86
C GLY A 25 -20.26 -29.69 -22.99
N ASN A 26 -19.39 -29.36 -23.95
CA ASN A 26 -19.75 -28.43 -25.03
C ASN A 26 -20.71 -29.09 -26.05
N LYS A 27 -22.02 -28.91 -25.89
CA LYS A 27 -23.03 -29.27 -26.91
C LYS A 27 -24.16 -28.24 -27.02
N THR A 28 -24.35 -27.78 -28.25
CA THR A 28 -25.47 -26.98 -28.76
C THR A 28 -26.78 -27.81 -28.85
N GLN A 29 -27.88 -27.13 -29.21
CA GLN A 29 -29.26 -27.59 -29.44
C GLN A 29 -30.13 -27.54 -28.18
N GLN A 30 -31.06 -26.58 -28.02
CA GLN A 30 -32.23 -26.20 -28.84
C GLN A 30 -33.40 -27.17 -28.68
N LYS A 31 -34.45 -26.72 -27.95
CA LYS A 31 -35.87 -26.94 -28.26
C LYS A 31 -36.79 -26.14 -27.33
N THR A 32 -37.38 -25.07 -27.86
CA THR A 32 -38.69 -24.56 -27.42
C THR A 32 -39.80 -25.29 -28.19
N PRO A 33 -40.95 -25.48 -27.53
CA PRO A 33 -42.26 -25.18 -28.13
C PRO A 33 -43.16 -24.42 -27.11
N ASP A 34 -44.26 -23.76 -27.45
CA ASP A 34 -44.83 -23.31 -28.73
C ASP A 34 -45.91 -22.24 -28.45
N LYS A 35 -46.13 -21.28 -29.38
CA LYS A 35 -47.46 -20.84 -29.90
C LYS A 35 -47.49 -19.49 -30.63
N LYS A 36 -48.17 -19.53 -31.78
CA LYS A 36 -48.92 -18.46 -32.48
C LYS A 36 -48.15 -17.35 -33.22
N ASP A 37 -48.13 -17.46 -34.56
CA ASP A 37 -49.08 -16.78 -35.48
C ASP A 37 -49.56 -15.36 -35.10
N GLU A 38 -49.60 -14.33 -35.97
CA GLU A 38 -49.29 -14.12 -37.41
C GLU A 38 -49.35 -12.57 -37.68
N LYS A 39 -49.22 -11.91 -38.85
CA LYS A 39 -49.14 -12.22 -40.31
C LYS A 39 -48.57 -11.00 -41.08
N LYS A 40 -47.81 -11.20 -42.19
CA LYS A 40 -47.65 -10.28 -43.37
C LYS A 40 -47.02 -8.87 -43.15
N ASP A 41 -46.51 -8.11 -44.14
CA ASP A 41 -46.35 -8.30 -45.61
C ASP A 41 -45.16 -7.47 -46.22
N THR A 42 -44.64 -7.94 -47.37
CA THR A 42 -44.07 -7.22 -48.55
C THR A 42 -42.95 -6.14 -48.46
N GLU A 43 -41.70 -6.58 -48.72
CA GLU A 43 -40.78 -6.25 -49.85
C GLU A 43 -40.71 -4.86 -50.59
N LYS A 44 -39.48 -4.54 -51.08
CA LYS A 44 -39.03 -3.54 -52.12
C LYS A 44 -38.72 -2.10 -51.67
N GLY A 45 -37.64 -1.42 -52.13
CA GLY A 45 -36.42 -1.87 -52.84
C GLY A 45 -35.77 -0.84 -53.80
N LYS A 46 -34.42 -0.83 -53.92
CA LYS A 46 -33.56 -0.04 -54.87
C LYS A 46 -33.53 1.50 -54.65
N LYS A 47 -32.55 2.30 -55.09
CA LYS A 47 -31.18 2.13 -55.71
C LYS A 47 -30.36 3.43 -55.54
N GLU A 48 -29.02 3.34 -55.51
CA GLU A 48 -28.05 4.45 -55.78
C GLU A 48 -28.13 5.72 -54.89
N GLU A 49 -27.18 6.67 -54.86
CA GLU A 49 -26.03 6.97 -55.76
C GLU A 49 -24.73 7.27 -54.97
N GLU A 50 -23.68 7.82 -55.62
CA GLU A 50 -22.27 7.74 -55.19
C GLU A 50 -21.55 9.12 -55.13
N LYS A 51 -20.39 9.15 -54.44
CA LYS A 51 -19.22 10.06 -54.58
C LYS A 51 -19.08 11.35 -53.73
N LYS A 52 -17.80 11.57 -53.38
CA LYS A 52 -17.08 12.83 -53.03
C LYS A 52 -17.33 13.45 -51.64
N ASP A 53 -16.33 14.00 -50.96
CA ASP A 53 -14.87 14.01 -51.21
C ASP A 53 -14.07 14.12 -49.88
N LYS A 54 -12.74 14.21 -49.97
CA LYS A 54 -11.80 14.55 -48.87
C LYS A 54 -12.23 15.86 -48.15
N ASP A 55 -11.83 16.17 -46.92
CA ASP A 55 -10.55 15.89 -46.26
C ASP A 55 -10.66 16.02 -44.73
N SER A 56 -9.78 15.36 -43.97
CA SER A 56 -9.57 15.58 -42.53
C SER A 56 -8.29 14.88 -42.10
N GLU A 57 -7.33 15.63 -41.55
CA GLU A 57 -5.98 15.12 -41.34
C GLU A 57 -5.92 13.98 -40.31
N LYS A 58 -5.04 13.02 -40.63
CA LYS A 58 -4.71 11.88 -39.80
C LYS A 58 -3.83 12.32 -38.63
N GLU A 59 -4.44 12.94 -37.61
CA GLU A 59 -3.76 13.32 -36.38
C GLU A 59 -2.97 12.13 -35.84
N LYS A 60 -1.66 12.36 -35.61
CA LYS A 60 -0.79 11.35 -35.04
C LYS A 60 -1.10 11.20 -33.55
N SER A 61 -2.04 10.33 -33.22
CA SER A 61 -1.91 9.50 -32.01
C SER A 61 -0.71 8.56 -32.18
N SER A 62 0.50 9.13 -32.24
CA SER A 62 1.72 8.42 -31.90
C SER A 62 1.69 8.19 -30.40
N GLU A 63 0.84 7.24 -29.98
CA GLU A 63 0.80 6.68 -28.64
C GLU A 63 2.19 6.10 -28.38
N LYS A 64 3.00 6.93 -27.71
CA LYS A 64 4.41 6.69 -27.54
C LYS A 64 4.56 5.55 -26.54
N GLU A 65 4.71 4.34 -27.06
CA GLU A 65 5.26 3.22 -26.30
C GLU A 65 6.62 3.64 -25.73
N GLU A 66 6.61 4.22 -24.52
CA GLU A 66 7.80 4.35 -23.69
C GLU A 66 8.17 2.93 -23.23
N LYS A 67 8.78 2.17 -24.14
CA LYS A 67 9.30 0.82 -23.88
C LYS A 67 10.08 0.88 -22.57
N MET A 68 9.76 -0.05 -21.66
CA MET A 68 10.32 -0.14 -20.31
C MET A 68 11.81 -0.53 -20.33
N ASN A 69 12.65 0.33 -20.91
CA ASN A 69 14.07 0.11 -21.13
C ASN A 69 14.94 0.82 -20.07
N SER A 70 14.30 1.49 -19.11
CA SER A 70 14.96 2.12 -17.97
C SER A 70 14.65 1.35 -16.68
N MET A 71 15.60 1.35 -15.75
CA MET A 71 15.42 0.82 -14.40
C MET A 71 15.05 1.93 -13.42
N PHE A 72 14.49 1.56 -12.26
CA PHE A 72 14.30 2.47 -11.14
C PHE A 72 15.64 3.15 -10.76
N PRO A 73 15.71 4.50 -10.64
CA PRO A 73 16.96 5.23 -10.36
C PRO A 73 17.65 4.89 -9.03
N LYS A 74 16.95 4.18 -8.13
CA LYS A 74 17.43 3.71 -6.84
C LYS A 74 16.73 2.39 -6.53
N GLN A 75 17.43 1.48 -5.85
CA GLN A 75 16.90 0.18 -5.40
C GLN A 75 17.03 0.03 -3.89
N ASN A 76 16.26 -0.91 -3.30
CA ASN A 76 16.26 -1.21 -1.86
C ASN A 76 15.99 0.01 -0.96
N LEU A 77 14.96 0.81 -1.27
CA LEU A 77 14.66 2.04 -0.53
C LEU A 77 14.35 1.76 0.95
N ASP A 78 14.96 2.54 1.85
CA ASP A 78 14.42 2.76 3.18
C ASP A 78 13.41 3.91 3.11
N LEU A 79 12.16 3.62 3.44
CA LEU A 79 11.08 4.61 3.43
C LEU A 79 10.97 5.38 4.76
N GLY A 80 11.72 4.97 5.78
CA GLY A 80 11.65 5.51 7.14
C GLY A 80 10.50 4.94 7.98
N ALA A 81 10.04 5.74 8.94
CA ALA A 81 9.04 5.34 9.93
C ALA A 81 7.63 5.79 9.54
N PHE A 82 6.63 4.93 9.78
CA PHE A 82 5.21 5.19 9.57
C PHE A 82 4.39 5.00 10.85
N PHE A 83 3.24 5.67 10.92
CA PHE A 83 2.22 5.40 11.93
C PHE A 83 1.63 4.00 11.68
N LYS A 84 1.70 3.14 12.69
CA LYS A 84 1.15 1.77 12.68
C LYS A 84 -0.26 1.78 13.26
N TYR A 85 -1.19 1.10 12.62
CA TYR A 85 -2.57 0.98 13.12
C TYR A 85 -2.60 -0.02 14.27
N GLY A 86 -3.21 0.37 15.40
CA GLY A 86 -3.32 -0.47 16.60
C GLY A 86 -4.35 -1.61 16.53
N ASN A 87 -4.76 -2.01 15.32
CA ASN A 87 -5.66 -3.14 15.13
C ASN A 87 -4.86 -4.47 15.09
N LYS A 88 -5.56 -5.61 15.14
CA LYS A 88 -4.97 -6.95 15.28
C LYS A 88 -4.02 -7.38 14.14
N ASN A 89 -3.92 -6.60 13.07
CA ASN A 89 -3.30 -7.01 11.81
C ASN A 89 -1.90 -6.38 11.57
N ASN A 90 -1.30 -5.72 12.57
CA ASN A 90 -0.03 -4.96 12.46
C ASN A 90 0.04 -4.05 11.22
N SER A 91 -1.11 -3.45 10.84
CA SER A 91 -1.26 -2.82 9.53
C SER A 91 -0.72 -1.39 9.47
N PHE A 92 -0.24 -0.99 8.30
CA PHE A 92 0.25 0.36 8.00
C PHE A 92 -0.49 0.92 6.77
N SER A 93 -0.41 2.23 6.55
CA SER A 93 -1.10 2.86 5.42
C SER A 93 -0.40 2.60 4.09
N GLN A 94 -0.94 1.67 3.28
CA GLN A 94 -0.43 1.39 1.93
C GLN A 94 -0.38 2.64 1.04
N LEU A 95 -1.33 3.56 1.19
CA LEU A 95 -1.35 4.83 0.46
C LEU A 95 -0.17 5.73 0.85
N GLU A 96 0.27 5.72 2.11
CA GLU A 96 1.42 6.51 2.56
C GLU A 96 2.74 5.86 2.15
N ILE A 97 2.83 4.53 2.22
CA ILE A 97 3.95 3.76 1.66
C ILE A 97 4.09 4.07 0.17
N LYS A 98 3.00 4.00 -0.61
CA LYS A 98 3.00 4.32 -2.06
C LYS A 98 3.36 5.78 -2.35
N LYS A 99 2.89 6.73 -1.53
CA LYS A 99 3.30 8.15 -1.60
C LYS A 99 4.79 8.34 -1.32
N LYS A 100 5.34 7.64 -0.32
CA LYS A 100 6.76 7.79 0.08
C LYS A 100 7.71 7.15 -0.93
N ILE A 101 7.32 6.02 -1.52
CA ILE A 101 8.01 5.43 -2.68
C ILE A 101 8.06 6.44 -3.83
N ALA A 102 6.92 7.03 -4.20
CA ALA A 102 6.82 8.02 -5.28
C ALA A 102 7.74 9.24 -5.04
N GLU A 103 7.74 9.78 -3.81
CA GLU A 103 8.64 10.87 -3.37
C GLU A 103 10.13 10.49 -3.52
N LEU A 104 10.54 9.32 -3.02
CA LEU A 104 11.95 8.92 -2.95
C LEU A 104 12.54 8.42 -4.28
N SER A 105 11.68 7.92 -5.18
CA SER A 105 12.05 7.50 -6.54
C SER A 105 11.78 8.56 -7.61
N ASN A 106 11.23 9.73 -7.23
CA ASN A 106 10.90 10.86 -8.11
C ASN A 106 9.97 10.47 -9.29
N VAL A 107 8.90 9.74 -9.00
CA VAL A 107 7.85 9.38 -9.99
C VAL A 107 6.47 9.82 -9.52
N HIS A 108 5.54 10.00 -10.47
CA HIS A 108 4.15 10.25 -10.11
C HIS A 108 3.48 8.97 -9.57
N ILE A 109 2.68 9.09 -8.50
CA ILE A 109 2.12 7.96 -7.76
C ILE A 109 1.23 7.02 -8.61
N SER A 110 0.60 7.53 -9.67
CA SER A 110 -0.21 6.71 -10.59
C SER A 110 0.62 5.74 -11.43
N THR A 111 1.93 5.99 -11.61
CA THR A 111 2.82 5.08 -12.35
C THR A 111 3.13 3.80 -11.58
N LEU A 112 3.04 3.83 -10.25
CA LEU A 112 3.39 2.68 -9.40
C LEU A 112 2.28 1.62 -9.44
N THR A 113 2.62 0.40 -9.85
CA THR A 113 1.74 -0.78 -9.93
C THR A 113 2.21 -1.87 -8.97
N ASP A 114 1.40 -2.92 -8.80
CA ASP A 114 1.84 -4.20 -8.23
C ASP A 114 2.51 -4.08 -6.83
N LEU A 115 1.95 -3.21 -5.98
CA LEU A 115 2.42 -2.96 -4.63
C LEU A 115 2.12 -4.16 -3.72
N ASN A 116 3.15 -4.98 -3.48
CA ASN A 116 3.12 -6.09 -2.54
C ASN A 116 3.87 -5.69 -1.26
N ILE A 117 3.28 -5.94 -0.09
CA ILE A 117 3.84 -5.58 1.22
C ILE A 117 3.71 -6.76 2.19
N THR A 118 4.84 -7.17 2.76
CA THR A 118 4.91 -8.05 3.92
C THR A 118 4.97 -7.19 5.18
N TYR A 119 4.04 -7.42 6.12
CA TYR A 119 4.01 -6.75 7.42
C TYR A 119 4.66 -7.64 8.47
N GLU A 120 5.59 -7.07 9.22
CA GLU A 120 6.15 -7.67 10.43
C GLU A 120 5.48 -7.04 11.66
N LYS A 121 6.03 -7.24 12.86
CA LYS A 121 5.47 -6.68 14.08
C LYS A 121 5.56 -5.15 14.07
N ASP A 122 6.75 -4.58 13.99
CA ASP A 122 6.99 -3.13 14.13
C ASP A 122 7.78 -2.56 12.93
N SER A 123 7.67 -3.25 11.81
CA SER A 123 8.45 -3.11 10.58
C SER A 123 7.69 -3.73 9.39
N GLY A 124 8.22 -3.55 8.19
CA GLY A 124 7.76 -4.25 7.00
C GLY A 124 8.61 -3.92 5.78
N GLY A 125 8.27 -4.53 4.65
CA GLY A 125 8.95 -4.32 3.39
C GLY A 125 8.19 -4.96 2.24
N GLY A 126 8.74 -4.89 1.05
CA GLY A 126 8.09 -5.46 -0.12
C GLY A 126 8.62 -4.96 -1.44
N THR A 127 7.74 -5.00 -2.43
CA THR A 127 8.05 -4.74 -3.84
C THR A 127 6.97 -3.93 -4.51
N VAL A 128 7.35 -3.14 -5.50
CA VAL A 128 6.44 -2.33 -6.32
C VAL A 128 7.01 -2.25 -7.74
N ARG A 129 6.13 -2.20 -8.76
CA ARG A 129 6.51 -2.02 -10.16
C ARG A 129 6.12 -0.62 -10.63
N SER A 130 6.52 -0.24 -11.84
CA SER A 130 6.15 1.04 -12.43
C SER A 130 5.76 0.86 -13.89
N THR A 131 4.80 1.65 -14.38
CA THR A 131 4.53 1.78 -15.82
C THR A 131 5.71 2.39 -16.59
N LYS A 132 6.70 2.97 -15.90
CA LYS A 132 7.91 3.59 -16.50
C LYS A 132 9.18 2.73 -16.44
N TYR A 133 9.21 1.66 -15.65
CA TYR A 133 10.44 0.88 -15.39
C TYR A 133 10.18 -0.62 -15.50
N SER A 134 11.11 -1.37 -16.08
CA SER A 134 10.96 -2.83 -16.26
C SER A 134 11.28 -3.63 -15.00
N ASP A 135 12.19 -3.14 -14.16
CA ASP A 135 12.58 -3.80 -12.93
C ASP A 135 11.57 -3.55 -11.79
N THR A 136 11.71 -4.34 -10.73
CA THR A 136 10.84 -4.26 -9.55
C THR A 136 11.59 -3.59 -8.41
N LEU A 137 11.06 -2.50 -7.88
CA LEU A 137 11.66 -1.75 -6.79
C LEU A 137 11.42 -2.45 -5.45
N LYS A 138 12.50 -2.80 -4.75
CA LYS A 138 12.46 -3.30 -3.37
C LYS A 138 12.46 -2.14 -2.36
N PHE A 139 11.76 -2.29 -1.25
CA PHE A 139 11.75 -1.31 -0.15
C PHE A 139 11.55 -1.94 1.24
N LYS A 140 11.92 -1.19 2.28
CA LYS A 140 11.70 -1.49 3.72
C LYS A 140 11.21 -0.25 4.48
N PHE A 141 10.57 -0.46 5.62
CA PHE A 141 10.08 0.59 6.51
C PHE A 141 9.94 0.11 7.97
N SER A 142 9.78 1.06 8.91
CA SER A 142 9.61 0.79 10.34
C SER A 142 8.37 1.47 10.95
N ASN A 143 8.06 1.16 12.20
CA ASN A 143 7.23 2.01 13.07
C ASN A 143 8.06 2.99 13.93
N THR A 144 9.39 2.81 13.99
CA THR A 144 10.27 3.51 14.93
C THR A 144 11.13 4.54 14.21
N LEU A 145 10.84 5.81 14.47
CA LEU A 145 11.63 6.95 14.00
C LEU A 145 12.88 7.13 14.88
N ASP A 146 14.05 7.29 14.27
CA ASP A 146 15.23 7.74 14.99
C ASP A 146 15.30 9.27 14.94
N LEU A 147 15.37 9.91 16.11
CA LEU A 147 15.50 11.37 16.23
C LEU A 147 16.96 11.83 16.35
N GLY A 148 17.91 10.89 16.40
CA GLY A 148 19.34 11.15 16.54
C GLY A 148 19.77 11.35 17.99
N GLU A 149 20.74 12.25 18.20
CA GLU A 149 21.39 12.49 19.47
C GLU A 149 20.87 13.75 20.18
N PHE A 150 20.74 13.70 21.49
CA PHE A 150 20.41 14.85 22.33
C PHE A 150 21.46 15.04 23.42
N GLN A 151 21.88 16.30 23.62
CA GLN A 151 22.73 16.70 24.75
C GLN A 151 21.87 16.88 26.01
N LYS A 152 22.37 16.41 27.15
CA LYS A 152 21.83 16.76 28.47
C LYS A 152 21.98 18.26 28.73
N GLU A 153 21.00 18.84 29.43
CA GLU A 153 21.15 20.18 30.00
C GLU A 153 21.77 20.10 31.41
N THR A 154 22.02 21.26 32.05
CA THR A 154 22.64 21.40 33.39
C THR A 154 21.92 20.66 34.52
N LYS A 155 20.71 20.11 34.28
CA LYS A 155 19.97 19.22 35.19
C LYS A 155 20.08 17.73 34.83
N GLY A 156 21.12 17.34 34.07
CA GLY A 156 21.44 15.95 33.73
C GLY A 156 20.44 15.24 32.79
N THR A 157 19.45 15.96 32.26
CA THR A 157 18.31 15.42 31.51
C THR A 157 18.12 16.14 30.17
N VAL A 158 17.47 15.46 29.23
CA VAL A 158 17.06 16.03 27.94
C VAL A 158 15.64 16.62 28.10
N PRO A 159 15.39 17.90 27.79
CA PRO A 159 14.05 18.47 27.86
C PRO A 159 13.08 17.81 26.88
N GLN A 160 11.92 17.39 27.39
CA GLN A 160 10.83 16.83 26.58
C GLN A 160 10.39 17.78 25.45
N ALA A 161 10.48 19.10 25.65
CA ALA A 161 10.21 20.11 24.63
C ALA A 161 11.20 20.04 23.44
N LYS A 162 12.49 19.77 23.67
CA LYS A 162 13.48 19.58 22.60
C LYS A 162 13.17 18.32 21.79
N VAL A 163 12.81 17.21 22.47
CA VAL A 163 12.39 15.96 21.80
C VAL A 163 11.13 16.20 20.96
N LYS A 164 10.13 16.90 21.50
CA LYS A 164 8.89 17.26 20.77
C LYS A 164 9.18 18.10 19.53
N LYS A 165 10.01 19.15 19.66
CA LYS A 165 10.41 20.01 18.54
C LYS A 165 11.11 19.22 17.44
N LYS A 166 12.11 18.40 17.77
CA LYS A 166 12.83 17.57 16.80
C LYS A 166 11.90 16.60 16.07
N LEU A 167 10.94 16.01 16.78
CA LEU A 167 9.91 15.13 16.21
C LEU A 167 8.98 15.87 15.24
N LEU A 168 8.51 17.08 15.60
CA LEU A 168 7.70 17.95 14.73
C LEU A 168 8.42 18.34 13.44
N GLU A 169 9.68 18.78 13.55
CA GLU A 169 10.56 19.10 12.42
C GLU A 169 10.72 17.91 11.47
N THR A 170 11.03 16.73 12.02
CA THR A 170 11.28 15.50 11.26
C THR A 170 10.02 14.99 10.56
N LEU A 171 8.85 15.12 11.19
CA LEU A 171 7.55 14.74 10.62
C LEU A 171 6.93 15.83 9.71
N LYS A 172 7.50 17.04 9.68
CA LYS A 172 6.93 18.23 9.00
C LYS A 172 5.48 18.51 9.47
N GLN A 173 5.23 18.41 10.78
CA GLN A 173 3.93 18.63 11.42
C GLN A 173 3.93 19.84 12.36
N SER A 174 2.75 20.37 12.69
CA SER A 174 2.59 21.47 13.65
C SER A 174 2.23 20.97 15.06
N GLU A 175 2.52 21.76 16.09
CA GLU A 175 2.30 21.42 17.52
C GLU A 175 0.92 20.80 17.81
N LYS A 176 -0.14 21.38 17.22
CA LYS A 176 -1.54 20.95 17.34
C LYS A 176 -1.88 19.65 16.62
N ASP A 177 -0.97 19.13 15.80
CA ASP A 177 -1.17 17.89 15.04
C ASP A 177 -0.75 16.64 15.82
N LEU A 178 0.05 16.80 16.89
CA LEU A 178 0.53 15.69 17.73
C LEU A 178 -0.34 15.55 18.99
N VAL A 179 -0.75 14.31 19.29
CA VAL A 179 -1.52 13.95 20.49
C VAL A 179 -0.92 12.70 21.14
N GLU A 180 -1.17 12.52 22.44
CA GLU A 180 -0.59 11.41 23.24
C GLU A 180 0.94 11.27 23.18
N PHE A 181 1.68 12.36 23.01
CA PHE A 181 3.14 12.37 23.02
C PHE A 181 3.70 11.93 24.38
N LYS A 182 4.34 10.77 24.42
CA LYS A 182 4.87 10.11 25.64
C LYS A 182 6.36 9.84 25.43
N VAL A 183 7.20 10.27 26.38
CA VAL A 183 8.67 10.02 26.38
C VAL A 183 9.04 9.22 27.63
N LYS A 184 10.00 8.30 27.48
CA LYS A 184 10.73 7.61 28.53
C LYS A 184 12.21 7.93 28.38
N TYR A 185 12.90 8.07 29.51
CA TYR A 185 14.34 8.30 29.55
C TYR A 185 15.03 7.14 30.26
N GLU A 186 16.18 6.77 29.74
CA GLU A 186 17.13 5.79 30.26
C GLU A 186 18.50 6.51 30.40
N GLU A 187 19.54 5.84 30.90
CA GLU A 187 20.83 6.48 31.24
C GLU A 187 21.53 7.17 30.04
N LYS A 188 21.45 6.53 28.86
CA LYS A 188 22.15 6.90 27.61
C LYS A 188 21.21 6.93 26.39
N THR A 189 19.92 6.71 26.62
CA THR A 189 18.90 6.49 25.59
C THR A 189 17.58 7.10 26.00
N GLY A 190 16.74 7.39 25.02
CA GLY A 190 15.34 7.72 25.24
C GLY A 190 14.46 7.12 24.17
N SER A 191 13.22 6.83 24.54
CA SER A 191 12.24 6.21 23.67
C SER A 191 10.85 6.81 23.92
N GLY A 192 9.92 6.59 23.02
CA GLY A 192 8.57 7.12 23.19
C GLY A 192 7.61 6.75 22.10
N THR A 193 6.37 7.24 22.25
CA THR A 193 5.30 7.06 21.28
C THR A 193 4.52 8.36 21.09
N VAL A 194 3.91 8.49 19.90
CA VAL A 194 3.11 9.64 19.52
C VAL A 194 1.96 9.21 18.61
N LYS A 195 0.82 9.90 18.70
CA LYS A 195 -0.28 9.82 17.74
C LYS A 195 -0.43 11.17 17.04
N SER A 196 -1.16 11.21 15.94
CA SER A 196 -1.52 12.47 15.29
C SER A 196 -3.00 12.51 14.95
N ASN A 197 -3.63 13.68 15.05
CA ASN A 197 -4.99 13.86 14.55
C ASN A 197 -5.07 13.84 13.01
N LYS A 198 -3.93 14.02 12.32
CA LYS A 198 -3.79 13.91 10.86
C LYS A 198 -3.35 12.53 10.36
N LYS A 199 -2.96 11.60 11.26
CA LYS A 199 -2.45 10.26 10.91
C LYS A 199 -3.04 9.20 11.84
N MET A 200 -3.84 8.30 11.30
CA MET A 200 -4.35 7.16 12.07
C MET A 200 -3.20 6.28 12.59
N GLY A 201 -3.35 5.74 13.79
CA GLY A 201 -2.37 4.83 14.40
C GLY A 201 -1.45 5.51 15.42
N THR A 202 -0.27 4.94 15.61
CA THR A 202 0.75 5.39 16.57
C THR A 202 2.13 5.18 15.96
N MET A 203 3.02 6.15 16.13
CA MET A 203 4.43 6.05 15.77
C MET A 203 5.26 5.89 17.03
N SER A 204 6.28 5.04 16.97
CA SER A 204 7.32 4.91 17.99
C SER A 204 8.51 5.79 17.63
N PHE A 205 9.29 6.24 18.61
CA PHE A 205 10.55 6.94 18.34
C PHE A 205 11.63 6.58 19.37
N LYS A 206 12.89 6.77 18.97
CA LYS A 206 14.07 6.59 19.81
C LYS A 206 15.09 7.71 19.59
N PHE A 207 15.97 7.89 20.57
CA PHE A 207 17.11 8.80 20.51
C PHE A 207 18.23 8.34 21.46
N THR A 208 19.46 8.79 21.19
CA THR A 208 20.58 8.64 22.13
C THR A 208 20.75 9.90 22.97
N ILE A 209 21.34 9.75 24.15
CA ILE A 209 21.62 10.86 25.07
C ILE A 209 23.13 10.92 25.32
N LYS A 210 23.71 12.10 25.13
CA LYS A 210 25.06 12.46 25.56
C LYS A 210 24.94 13.31 26.83
#